data_AF-A0A964ANZ0-F1
#
_entry.id   AF-A0A964ANZ0-F1
#
_cell.length_a   1.000
_cell.length_b   1.000
_cell.length_c   1.000
_cell.angle_alpha   90.00
_cell.angle_beta   90.00
_cell.angle_gamma   90.00
#
_symmetry.space_group_name_H-M   'P 1'
#
loop_
_entity.id
_entity.type
_entity.pdbx_description
1 polymer ?
#
loop_
_entity_poly.entity_id
_entity_poly.type
_entity_poly.pdbx_seq_one_letter_code
_entity_poly.pdbx_strand_id
1 'polypeptide(L)'
;MTAPLLKTLLDALDPPLAAPQRRVIERFSEQVERQGLYVTGHERVGPTLRVHFTDDARRVLLSVDEMERWLAAAEAGEAPPLPTLPEGDPT
;
A
#
# COMPACT_ATOMS: atom_id res chain seq x y z
N MET A 1 4.90 14.62 3.77
CA MET A 1 5.21 14.20 5.15
C MET A 1 4.80 12.74 5.21
N THR A 2 5.75 11.81 5.22
CA THR A 2 5.43 10.37 5.34
C THR A 2 4.73 10.16 6.68
N ALA A 3 3.53 9.55 6.66
CA ALA A 3 2.81 9.24 7.89
C ALA A 3 3.74 8.45 8.84
N PRO A 4 3.90 8.87 10.11
CA PRO A 4 4.83 8.25 11.06
C PRO A 4 4.62 6.73 11.19
N LEU A 5 3.37 6.28 11.01
CA LEU A 5 2.99 4.88 11.03
C LEU A 5 3.63 4.07 9.87
N LEU A 6 3.61 4.56 8.63
CA LEU A 6 4.18 3.85 7.49
C LEU A 6 5.67 3.60 7.71
N LYS A 7 6.41 4.65 8.14
CA LYS A 7 7.85 4.52 8.40
C LYS A 7 8.11 3.46 9.46
N THR A 8 7.40 3.49 10.59
CA THR A 8 7.53 2.49 11.65
C THR A 8 7.22 1.07 11.15
N LEU A 9 6.18 0.91 10.33
CA LEU A 9 5.85 -0.40 9.75
C LEU A 9 6.97 -0.93 8.86
N LEU A 10 7.52 -0.11 7.97
CA LEU A 10 8.58 -0.53 7.05
C LEU A 10 9.92 -0.80 7.76
N ASP A 11 10.23 -0.03 8.80
CA ASP A 11 11.44 -0.23 9.62
C ASP A 11 11.36 -1.50 10.47
N ALA A 12 10.16 -1.97 10.81
CA ALA A 12 9.92 -3.18 11.61
C ALA A 12 9.83 -4.48 10.79
N LEU A 13 9.96 -4.43 9.45
CA LEU A 13 9.87 -5.61 8.60
C LEU A 13 11.09 -6.53 8.75
N ASP A 14 10.83 -7.81 8.94
CA ASP A 14 11.83 -8.88 8.91
C ASP A 14 11.42 -9.98 7.92
N PRO A 15 12.20 -10.25 6.86
CA PRO A 15 13.37 -9.50 6.42
C PRO A 15 13.02 -8.08 5.94
N PRO A 16 13.96 -7.12 6.04
CA PRO A 16 13.75 -5.76 5.58
C PRO A 16 13.52 -5.69 4.07
N LEU A 17 12.79 -4.66 3.63
CA LEU A 17 12.58 -4.41 2.21
C LEU A 17 13.83 -3.87 1.52
N ALA A 18 14.00 -4.22 0.25
CA ALA A 18 14.97 -3.56 -0.60
C ALA A 18 14.59 -2.08 -0.80
N ALA A 19 15.59 -1.21 -0.92
CA ALA A 19 15.38 0.24 -1.08
C ALA A 19 14.42 0.62 -2.23
N PRO A 20 14.43 -0.04 -3.42
CA PRO A 20 13.45 0.24 -4.47
C PRO A 20 12.00 -0.06 -4.04
N GLN A 21 11.78 -1.22 -3.40
CA GLN A 21 10.45 -1.63 -2.94
C GLN A 21 9.89 -0.67 -1.90
N ARG A 22 10.74 -0.23 -0.97
CA ARG A 22 10.40 0.79 0.03
C ARG A 22 9.92 2.09 -0.61
N ARG A 23 10.64 2.58 -1.63
CA ARG A 23 10.26 3.81 -2.35
C ARG A 23 8.92 3.70 -3.06
N VAL A 24 8.62 2.53 -3.63
CA VAL A 24 7.31 2.27 -4.27
C VAL A 24 6.19 2.40 -3.25
N ILE A 25 6.31 1.75 -2.08
CA ILE A 25 5.31 1.82 -1.02
C ILE A 25 5.14 3.26 -0.51
N GLU A 26 6.25 3.97 -0.27
CA GLU A 26 6.23 5.36 0.19
C GLU A 26 5.51 6.27 -0.81
N ARG A 27 5.84 6.18 -2.11
CA ARG A 27 5.18 6.99 -3.15
C ARG A 27 3.72 6.65 -3.34
N PHE A 28 3.39 5.36 -3.34
CA PHE A 28 2.01 4.93 -3.45
C PHE A 28 1.19 5.44 -2.27
N SER A 29 1.72 5.31 -1.05
CA SER A 29 1.07 5.80 0.18
C SER A 29 0.79 7.30 0.11
N GLU A 30 1.78 8.12 -0.27
CA GLU A 30 1.59 9.56 -0.43
C GLU A 30 0.49 9.92 -1.45
N GLN A 31 0.34 9.11 -2.50
CA GLN A 31 -0.64 9.35 -3.55
C GLN A 31 -2.06 8.94 -3.15
N VAL A 32 -2.22 7.86 -2.38
CA VAL A 32 -3.54 7.40 -1.90
C VAL A 32 -3.99 8.11 -0.63
N GLU A 33 -3.07 8.62 0.19
CA GLU A 33 -3.38 9.50 1.33
C GLU A 33 -4.11 10.78 0.88
N ARG A 34 -3.75 11.32 -0.30
CA ARG A 34 -4.46 12.45 -0.92
C ARG A 34 -5.90 12.11 -1.32
N GLN A 35 -6.22 10.83 -1.42
CA GLN A 35 -7.54 10.29 -1.74
C GLN A 35 -8.26 9.77 -0.48
N GLY A 36 -7.69 9.98 0.72
CA GLY A 36 -8.27 9.58 2.01
C GLY A 36 -7.97 8.15 2.46
N LEU A 37 -7.08 7.42 1.75
CA LEU A 37 -6.67 6.06 2.11
C LEU A 37 -5.38 6.08 2.92
N TYR A 38 -5.39 5.42 4.08
CA TYR A 38 -4.26 5.42 5.00
C TYR A 38 -3.74 4.01 5.25
N VAL A 39 -2.43 3.90 5.41
CA VAL A 39 -1.78 2.64 5.80
C VAL A 39 -2.27 2.24 7.19
N THR A 40 -2.73 1.00 7.33
CA THR A 40 -3.27 0.44 8.59
C THR A 40 -2.52 -0.79 9.06
N GLY A 41 -1.74 -1.42 8.18
CA GLY A 41 -0.97 -2.62 8.51
C GLY A 41 -0.28 -3.22 7.30
N HIS A 42 0.28 -4.40 7.49
CA HIS A 42 0.85 -5.20 6.43
C HIS A 42 0.68 -6.68 6.77
N GLU A 43 0.76 -7.53 5.75
CA GLU A 43 0.83 -8.97 5.89
C GLU A 43 1.88 -9.53 4.95
N ARG A 44 2.45 -10.68 5.29
CA ARG A 44 3.39 -11.39 4.44
C ARG A 44 2.80 -12.75 4.09
N VAL A 45 2.59 -12.97 2.79
CA VAL A 45 2.10 -14.24 2.24
C VAL A 45 3.25 -14.88 1.48
N GLY A 46 3.96 -15.80 2.14
CA GLY A 46 5.19 -16.38 1.61
C GLY A 46 6.28 -15.30 1.37
N PRO A 47 6.81 -15.15 0.15
CA PRO A 47 7.80 -14.12 -0.15
C PRO A 47 7.19 -12.72 -0.37
N THR A 48 5.87 -12.62 -0.50
CA THR A 48 5.20 -11.38 -0.92
C THR A 48 4.74 -10.58 0.29
N LEU A 49 5.21 -9.32 0.40
CA LEU A 49 4.64 -8.33 1.31
C LEU A 49 3.41 -7.69 0.67
N ARG A 50 2.33 -7.59 1.43
CA ARG A 50 1.15 -6.80 1.09
C ARG A 50 0.89 -5.75 2.17
N VAL A 51 0.50 -4.55 1.75
CA VAL A 51 0.23 -3.42 2.65
C VAL A 51 -1.27 -3.14 2.64
N HIS A 52 -1.82 -2.96 3.84
CA HIS A 52 -3.23 -2.68 4.08
C HIS A 52 -3.44 -1.16 4.06
N PHE A 53 -4.33 -0.70 3.19
CA PHE A 53 -4.82 0.68 3.16
C PHE A 53 -6.32 0.67 3.44
N THR A 54 -6.78 1.57 4.30
CA THR A 54 -8.19 1.67 4.67
C THR A 54 -8.63 3.12 4.63
N ASP A 55 -9.86 3.34 4.18
CA ASP A 55 -10.66 4.54 4.42
C ASP A 55 -11.99 4.14 5.08
N ASP A 56 -12.89 5.10 5.32
CA ASP A 56 -14.17 4.83 6.00
C ASP A 56 -15.10 3.86 5.23
N ALA A 57 -14.86 3.62 3.94
CA ALA A 57 -15.76 2.86 3.07
C ALA A 57 -15.16 1.57 2.51
N ARG A 58 -13.82 1.44 2.48
CA ARG A 58 -13.16 0.32 1.79
C ARG A 58 -11.81 -0.02 2.38
N ARG A 59 -11.44 -1.28 2.19
CA ARG A 59 -10.09 -1.82 2.45
C ARG A 59 -9.44 -2.20 1.13
N VAL A 60 -8.17 -1.85 0.99
CA VAL A 60 -7.34 -2.12 -0.17
C VAL A 60 -6.10 -2.85 0.30
N LEU A 61 -5.80 -3.97 -0.33
CA LEU A 61 -4.63 -4.78 -0.02
C LEU A 61 -3.79 -4.95 -1.27
N LEU A 62 -2.57 -4.44 -1.24
CA LEU A 62 -1.70 -4.40 -2.42
C LEU A 62 -0.30 -4.88 -2.11
N SER A 63 0.25 -5.68 -3.02
CA SER A 63 1.69 -5.96 -3.09
C SER A 63 2.46 -4.80 -3.70
N VAL A 64 3.79 -4.82 -3.51
CA VAL A 64 4.69 -3.81 -4.10
C VAL A 64 4.55 -3.76 -5.63
N ASP A 65 4.48 -4.91 -6.30
CA ASP A 65 4.36 -4.98 -7.76
C ASP A 65 3.03 -4.39 -8.26
N GLU A 66 1.95 -4.54 -7.50
CA GLU A 66 0.66 -3.93 -7.83
C GLU A 66 0.68 -2.41 -7.63
N MET A 67 1.32 -1.92 -6.57
CA MET A 67 1.53 -0.49 -6.36
C MET A 67 2.37 0.12 -7.47
N GLU A 68 3.44 -0.55 -7.90
CA GLU A 68 4.30 -0.10 -8.98
C GLU A 68 3.53 0.03 -10.30
N ARG A 69 2.74 -0.99 -10.68
CA ARG A 69 1.89 -0.94 -11.87
C ARG A 69 0.85 0.18 -11.79
N TRP A 70 0.26 0.38 -10.61
CA TRP A 70 -0.71 1.44 -10.40
C TRP A 70 -0.06 2.83 -10.54
N LEU A 71 1.12 3.03 -9.95
CA LEU A 71 1.88 4.28 -10.07
C LEU A 71 2.27 4.57 -11.52
N ALA A 72 2.74 3.56 -12.26
CA ALA A 72 3.07 3.72 -13.68
C ALA A 72 1.85 4.13 -14.52
N ALA A 73 0.69 3.53 -14.27
CA ALA A 73 -0.56 3.92 -14.93
C ALA A 73 -1.01 5.33 -14.54
N ALA A 74 -0.84 5.72 -13.26
CA ALA A 74 -1.13 7.07 -12.80
C ALA A 74 -0.21 8.13 -13.44
N GLU A 75 1.08 7.82 -13.61
CA GLU A 75 2.02 8.68 -14.34
C GLU A 75 1.67 8.83 -15.82
N ALA A 76 1.08 7.80 -16.43
CA ALA A 76 0.54 7.85 -17.79
C ALA A 76 -0.81 8.61 -17.89
N GLY A 77 -1.40 9.04 -16.76
CA GLY A 77 -2.71 9.69 -16.72
C GLY A 77 -3.91 8.74 -16.71
N GLU A 78 -3.67 7.43 -16.57
CA GLU A 78 -4.66 6.36 -16.61
C GLU A 78 -4.74 5.61 -15.27
N ALA A 79 -4.68 6.33 -14.14
CA ALA A 79 -4.72 5.71 -12.81
C ALA A 79 -5.96 4.80 -12.67
N PRO A 80 -5.81 3.47 -12.63
CA PRO A 80 -6.96 2.59 -12.57
C PRO A 80 -7.60 2.71 -11.17
N PRO A 81 -8.90 2.38 -11.01
CA PRO A 81 -9.49 2.30 -9.69
C PRO A 81 -8.72 1.29 -8.83
N LEU A 82 -8.52 1.61 -7.56
CA LEU A 82 -7.89 0.70 -6.62
C LEU A 82 -8.75 -0.55 -6.42
N PRO A 83 -8.17 -1.75 -6.46
CA PRO A 83 -8.91 -2.97 -6.17
C PRO A 83 -9.33 -2.95 -4.71
N THR A 84 -10.63 -2.93 -4.48
CA THR A 84 -11.22 -2.98 -3.14
C THR A 84 -11.49 -4.42 -2.78
N LEU A 85 -11.17 -4.79 -1.54
CA LEU A 85 -11.68 -6.03 -0.97
C LEU A 85 -13.14 -5.79 -0.58
N PRO A 86 -14.05 -6.75 -0.82
CA PRO A 86 -15.37 -6.69 -0.21
C PRO A 86 -15.20 -6.61 1.32
N GLU A 87 -16.13 -5.96 2.03
CA GLU A 87 -16.15 -6.00 3.50
C GLU A 87 -16.21 -7.46 3.96
N GLY A 88 -15.03 -8.02 4.26
CA GLY A 88 -14.91 -9.35 4.83
C GLY A 88 -15.12 -9.22 6.32
N ASP A 89 -16.27 -9.73 6.78
CA ASP A 89 -16.53 -10.01 8.19
C ASP A 89 -15.30 -10.69 8.81
N PRO A 90 -14.74 -10.14 9.91
CA PRO A 90 -13.64 -10.81 10.61
C PRO A 90 -14.17 -12.16 11.11
N THR A 91 -13.67 -13.25 10.54
CA THR A 91 -13.88 -14.60 11.10
C THR A 91 -12.88 -14.84 12.23
#